data_AF-A0A2D4MQY0-F1
#
_entry.id   AF-A0A2D4MQY0-F1
#
_cell.length_a   1.000
_cell.length_b   1.000
_cell.length_c   1.000
_cell.angle_alpha   90.00
_cell.angle_beta   90.00
_cell.angle_gamma   90.00
#
_symmetry.space_group_name_H-M   'P 1'
#
loop_
_entity.id
_entity.type
_entity.pdbx_description
1 polymer ?
#
loop_
_entity_poly.entity_id
_entity_poly.type
_entity_poly.pdbx_seq_one_letter_code
_entity_poly.pdbx_strand_id
1 'polypeptide(L)'
;WGVSVVAIEPSNFIAATRILTPEGIEAEAECMWHGASETVRADYGEADFQEKLSRMKGFAHSGLRDISPVLDALMEALAARRPCSRYTPMEASWWLRLQATTHLPTALADWLFVS
;
A
#
# COMPACT_ATOMS: atom_id res chain seq x y z
N TRP A 1 -15.63 -14.99 -25.23
CA TRP A 1 -14.64 -14.01 -25.72
C TRP A 1 -13.21 -14.54 -25.82
N GLY A 2 -12.83 -15.69 -25.24
CA GLY A 2 -11.50 -16.28 -25.47
C GLY A 2 -10.31 -15.46 -24.94
N VAL A 3 -10.59 -14.38 -24.20
CA VAL A 3 -9.61 -13.49 -23.57
C VAL A 3 -9.53 -13.85 -22.09
N SER A 4 -8.30 -13.98 -21.58
CA SER A 4 -8.02 -14.13 -20.15
C SER A 4 -7.69 -12.77 -19.56
N VAL A 5 -8.31 -12.43 -18.43
CA VAL A 5 -8.04 -11.20 -17.67
C VAL A 5 -7.40 -11.60 -16.35
N VAL A 6 -6.30 -10.96 -15.99
CA VAL A 6 -5.50 -11.28 -14.80
C VAL A 6 -5.26 -10.00 -14.01
N ALA A 7 -5.44 -10.06 -12.70
CA ALA A 7 -5.07 -9.01 -11.78
C ALA A 7 -3.70 -9.30 -11.16
N ILE A 8 -2.81 -8.30 -11.13
CA ILE A 8 -1.55 -8.36 -10.40
C ILE A 8 -1.62 -7.30 -9.31
N GLU A 9 -1.59 -7.75 -8.06
CA GLU A 9 -1.77 -6.93 -6.87
C GLU A 9 -0.45 -6.88 -6.10
N PRO A 10 0.48 -5.98 -6.49
CA PRO A 10 1.73 -5.79 -5.78
C PRO A 10 1.50 -5.13 -4.41
N SER A 11 2.27 -5.58 -3.42
CA SER A 11 2.30 -4.97 -2.08
C SER A 11 3.11 -3.65 -2.08
N ASN A 12 3.85 -3.36 -1.01
CA ASN A 12 4.62 -2.13 -0.88
C ASN A 12 5.89 -2.14 -1.75
N PHE A 13 5.81 -1.52 -2.93
CA PHE A 13 6.94 -1.23 -3.84
C PHE A 13 7.19 0.28 -3.98
N ILE A 14 6.86 1.07 -2.95
CA ILE A 14 6.98 2.53 -2.98
C ILE A 14 8.43 2.94 -3.23
N ALA A 15 9.39 2.32 -2.53
CA ALA A 15 10.82 2.58 -2.71
C ALA A 15 11.33 2.28 -4.14
N ALA A 16 10.71 1.36 -4.87
CA ALA A 16 11.09 1.04 -6.25
C ALA A 16 10.45 1.99 -7.29
N THR A 17 9.18 2.35 -7.07
CA THR A 17 8.36 3.06 -8.07
C THR A 17 8.42 4.58 -7.93
N ARG A 18 8.80 5.09 -6.76
CA ARG A 18 8.72 6.51 -6.40
C ARG A 18 7.30 7.08 -6.57
N ILE A 19 6.27 6.25 -6.48
CA ILE A 19 4.86 6.67 -6.55
C ILE A 19 4.50 7.61 -5.40
N LEU A 20 5.23 7.52 -4.29
CA LEU A 20 5.13 8.40 -3.14
C LEU A 20 6.50 9.03 -2.89
N THR A 21 6.61 10.36 -3.05
CA THR A 21 7.84 11.11 -2.78
C THR A 21 7.64 12.07 -1.60
N PRO A 22 8.68 12.36 -0.80
CA PRO A 22 8.56 13.31 0.31
C PRO A 22 8.04 14.69 -0.14
N GLU A 23 8.47 15.15 -1.32
CA GLU A 23 8.06 16.44 -1.88
C GLU A 23 6.59 16.41 -2.35
N GLY A 24 6.15 15.30 -2.95
CA GLY A 24 4.76 15.13 -3.37
C GLY A 24 3.82 15.03 -2.17
N ILE A 25 4.26 14.35 -1.11
CA ILE A 25 3.52 14.30 0.16
C ILE A 25 3.40 15.70 0.77
N GLU A 26 4.47 16.50 0.76
CA GLU A 26 4.41 17.87 1.30
C GLU A 26 3.45 18.76 0.52
N ALA A 27 3.54 18.73 -0.81
CA ALA A 27 2.70 19.54 -1.67
C ALA A 27 1.21 19.21 -1.47
N GLU A 28 0.88 17.91 -1.37
CA GLU A 28 -0.49 17.46 -1.11
C GLU A 28 -0.93 17.83 0.31
N ALA A 29 -0.05 17.70 1.30
CA ALA A 29 -0.37 18.05 2.68
C ALA A 29 -0.72 19.55 2.84
N GLU A 30 0.05 20.43 2.20
CA GLU A 30 -0.24 21.87 2.17
C GLU A 30 -1.59 22.15 1.49
N CYS A 31 -1.87 21.50 0.36
CA CYS A 31 -3.15 21.61 -0.34
C CYS A 31 -4.32 21.16 0.55
N MET A 32 -4.18 20.01 1.23
CA MET A 32 -5.19 19.47 2.13
C MET A 32 -5.42 20.38 3.34
N TRP A 33 -4.36 20.85 3.98
CA TRP A 33 -4.45 21.68 5.18
C TRP A 33 -5.08 23.04 4.88
N HIS A 34 -4.62 23.71 3.82
CA HIS A 34 -5.16 25.00 3.42
C HIS A 34 -6.53 24.92 2.74
N GLY A 35 -6.85 23.78 2.12
CA GLY A 35 -8.17 23.50 1.54
C GLY A 35 -9.23 23.11 2.55
N ALA A 36 -8.84 22.65 3.76
CA ALA A 36 -9.78 22.28 4.81
C ALA A 36 -10.50 23.51 5.40
N SER A 37 -11.77 23.34 5.77
CA SER A 37 -12.52 24.36 6.54
C SER A 37 -11.94 24.55 7.94
N GLU A 38 -12.20 25.70 8.55
CA GLU A 38 -11.73 26.02 9.92
C GLU A 38 -12.18 24.98 10.96
N THR A 39 -13.42 24.48 10.87
CA THR A 39 -13.94 23.42 11.75
C THR A 39 -13.11 22.14 11.66
N VAL A 40 -12.81 21.69 10.43
CA VAL A 40 -11.99 20.49 10.18
C VAL A 40 -10.56 20.68 10.71
N ARG A 41 -9.94 21.85 10.51
CA ARG A 41 -8.60 22.11 11.07
C ARG A 41 -8.61 22.12 12.59
N ALA A 42 -9.66 22.65 13.21
CA ALA A 42 -9.83 22.64 14.66
C ALA A 42 -10.05 21.23 15.21
N ASP A 43 -10.89 20.42 14.55
CA ASP A 43 -11.23 19.06 14.97
C ASP A 43 -10.02 18.11 14.87
N TYR A 44 -9.26 18.19 13.78
CA TYR A 44 -8.10 17.33 13.57
C TYR A 44 -6.84 17.86 14.25
N GLY A 45 -6.69 19.17 14.40
CA GLY A 45 -5.51 19.80 14.99
C GLY A 45 -4.28 19.80 14.09
N GLU A 46 -3.50 20.88 14.16
CA GLU A 46 -2.28 21.03 13.35
C GLU A 46 -1.19 20.05 13.80
N ALA A 47 -1.02 19.85 15.11
CA ALA A 47 0.01 18.97 15.64
C ALA A 47 -0.17 17.51 15.18
N ASP A 48 -1.39 16.97 15.28
CA ASP A 48 -1.69 15.60 14.83
C ASP A 48 -1.56 15.46 13.31
N PHE A 49 -1.92 16.49 12.55
CA PHE A 49 -1.73 16.52 11.11
C PHE A 49 -0.23 16.44 10.74
N GLN A 50 0.60 17.26 11.40
CA GLN A 50 2.05 17.28 11.19
C GLN A 50 2.72 15.98 11.64
N GLU A 51 2.24 15.32 12.71
CA GLU A 51 2.74 14.01 13.12
C GLU A 51 2.46 12.94 12.04
N LYS A 52 1.23 12.89 11.53
CA LYS A 52 0.83 11.98 10.44
C LYS A 52 1.63 12.23 9.18
N LEU A 53 1.88 13.50 8.84
CA LEU A 53 2.72 13.90 7.71
C LEU A 53 4.15 13.38 7.85
N SER A 54 4.76 13.54 9.02
CA SER A 54 6.09 13.00 9.32
C SER A 54 6.15 11.47 9.14
N ARG A 55 5.11 10.75 9.62
CA ARG A 55 5.00 9.29 9.42
C ARG A 55 4.87 8.91 7.94
N MET A 56 4.09 9.65 7.15
CA MET A 56 3.97 9.43 5.71
C MET A 56 5.30 9.66 4.97
N LYS A 57 6.05 10.70 5.32
CA LYS A 57 7.40 10.93 4.76
C LYS A 57 8.37 9.78 5.08
N GLY A 58 8.28 9.21 6.28
CA GLY A 58 8.99 7.97 6.63
C GLY A 58 8.56 6.78 5.75
N PHE A 59 7.26 6.64 5.52
CA PHE A 59 6.69 5.57 4.69
C PHE A 59 7.11 5.65 3.22
N ALA A 60 7.38 6.86 2.70
CA ALA A 60 7.87 7.07 1.32
C ALA A 60 9.20 6.36 1.01
N HIS A 61 9.97 6.01 2.04
CA HIS A 61 11.23 5.28 1.90
C HIS A 61 11.09 3.78 2.16
N SER A 62 9.88 3.31 2.48
CA SER A 62 9.58 1.91 2.80
C SER A 62 9.26 1.08 1.55
N GLY A 63 9.23 -0.25 1.74
CA GLY A 63 8.85 -1.19 0.71
C GLY A 63 10.02 -1.84 -0.02
N LEU A 64 9.68 -2.81 -0.86
CA LEU A 64 10.63 -3.53 -1.70
C LEU A 64 11.19 -2.61 -2.79
N ARG A 65 12.51 -2.65 -2.93
CA ARG A 65 13.24 -2.00 -4.04
C ARG A 65 13.37 -2.91 -5.26
N ASP A 66 13.42 -4.22 -5.01
CA ASP A 66 13.51 -5.21 -6.08
C ASP A 66 12.12 -5.47 -6.67
N ILE A 67 11.95 -5.13 -7.94
CA ILE A 67 10.69 -5.31 -8.69
C ILE A 67 10.57 -6.68 -9.35
N SER A 68 11.61 -7.53 -9.27
CA SER A 68 11.65 -8.85 -9.90
C SER A 68 10.39 -9.69 -9.61
N PRO A 69 9.85 -9.75 -8.36
CA PRO A 69 8.63 -10.51 -8.09
C PRO A 69 7.41 -10.08 -8.91
N VAL A 70 7.30 -8.78 -9.23
CA VAL A 70 6.21 -8.25 -10.07
C VAL A 70 6.43 -8.64 -11.53
N LEU A 71 7.67 -8.56 -12.01
CA LEU A 71 8.03 -8.96 -13.38
C LEU A 71 7.85 -10.46 -13.60
N ASP A 72 8.22 -11.28 -12.62
CA ASP A 72 8.04 -12.73 -12.67
C ASP A 72 6.55 -13.09 -12.72
N ALA A 73 5.72 -12.46 -11.89
CA ALA A 73 4.27 -12.65 -11.93
C ALA A 73 3.67 -12.24 -13.28
N LEU A 74 4.14 -11.15 -13.88
CA LEU A 74 3.74 -10.72 -15.22
C LEU A 74 4.14 -11.77 -16.28
N MET A 75 5.40 -12.23 -16.25
CA MET A 75 5.90 -13.23 -17.19
C MET A 75 5.14 -14.54 -17.07
N GLU A 76 4.86 -15.01 -15.85
CA GLU A 76 4.11 -16.22 -15.60
C GLU A 76 2.67 -16.11 -16.14
N ALA A 77 1.98 -15.00 -15.84
CA ALA A 77 0.63 -14.76 -16.31
C ALA A 77 0.54 -14.74 -17.85
N LEU A 78 1.55 -14.21 -18.53
CA LEU A 78 1.64 -14.17 -19.99
C LEU A 78 1.99 -15.52 -20.61
N ALA A 79 2.86 -16.31 -19.97
CA ALA A 79 3.31 -17.60 -20.48
C ALA A 79 2.33 -18.76 -20.20
N ALA A 80 1.49 -18.64 -19.18
CA ALA A 80 0.59 -19.70 -18.76
C ALA A 80 -0.53 -19.94 -19.79
N ARG A 81 -0.74 -21.21 -20.17
CA ARG A 81 -1.88 -21.62 -21.01
C ARG A 81 -3.24 -21.36 -20.32
N ARG A 82 -3.26 -21.37 -18.99
CA ARG A 82 -4.41 -21.07 -18.13
C ARG A 82 -3.91 -20.27 -16.92
N PRO A 83 -3.77 -18.94 -17.03
CA PRO A 83 -3.25 -18.12 -15.93
C PRO A 83 -4.22 -18.06 -14.76
N CYS A 84 -3.69 -17.86 -13.56
CA CYS A 84 -4.51 -17.55 -12.39
C CYS A 84 -5.19 -16.20 -12.59
N SER A 85 -6.39 -16.02 -12.02
CA SER A 85 -7.11 -14.73 -12.12
C SER A 85 -6.44 -13.62 -11.30
N ARG A 86 -5.62 -13.98 -10.30
CA ARG A 86 -4.96 -13.04 -9.39
C ARG A 86 -3.57 -13.55 -9.00
N TYR A 87 -2.58 -12.66 -9.11
CA TYR A 87 -1.23 -12.84 -8.60
C TYR A 87 -0.94 -11.76 -7.56
N THR A 88 -0.31 -12.15 -6.45
CA THR A 88 -0.01 -11.26 -5.32
C THR A 88 1.49 -11.25 -5.06
N PRO A 89 2.31 -10.56 -5.88
CA PRO A 89 3.73 -10.42 -5.61
C PRO A 89 3.93 -9.57 -4.35
N MET A 90 4.28 -10.23 -3.25
CA MET A 90 4.45 -9.60 -1.94
C MET A 90 5.47 -10.35 -1.08
N GLU A 91 6.03 -9.66 -0.10
CA GLU A 91 6.85 -10.32 0.92
C GLU A 91 6.03 -11.36 1.70
N ALA A 92 6.67 -12.46 2.10
CA ALA A 92 6.02 -13.51 2.86
C ALA A 92 5.39 -13.01 4.17
N SER A 93 6.01 -12.02 4.84
CA SER A 93 5.49 -11.40 6.06
C SER A 93 4.18 -10.64 5.82
N TRP A 94 4.05 -10.00 4.67
CA TRP A 94 2.83 -9.30 4.25
C TRP A 94 1.76 -10.27 3.79
N TRP A 95 2.15 -11.34 3.10
CA TRP A 95 1.24 -12.41 2.73
C TRP A 95 0.63 -13.08 3.96
N LEU A 96 1.45 -13.43 4.95
CA LEU A 96 0.96 -14.05 6.17
C LEU A 96 -0.01 -13.12 6.92
N ARG A 97 0.31 -11.82 6.99
CA ARG A 97 -0.59 -10.82 7.57
C ARG A 97 -1.91 -10.71 6.81
N LEU A 98 -1.88 -10.73 5.48
CA LEU A 98 -3.08 -10.71 4.65
C LEU A 98 -3.94 -11.97 4.88
N GLN A 99 -3.31 -13.15 4.97
CA GLN A 99 -4.03 -14.39 5.27
C GLN A 99 -4.64 -14.35 6.67
N ALA A 100 -3.89 -13.83 7.65
CA ALA A 100 -4.35 -13.66 9.01
C ALA A 100 -5.58 -12.75 9.08
N THR A 101 -5.58 -11.58 8.45
CA THR A 101 -6.75 -10.68 8.46
C THR A 101 -7.94 -11.21 7.70
N THR A 102 -7.71 -11.95 6.60
CA THR A 102 -8.79 -12.45 5.74
C THR A 102 -9.50 -13.65 6.35
N HIS A 103 -8.80 -14.45 7.14
CA HIS A 103 -9.30 -15.75 7.60
C HIS A 103 -9.40 -15.91 9.12
N LEU A 104 -8.73 -15.07 9.92
CA LEU A 104 -8.89 -15.12 11.37
C LEU A 104 -10.14 -14.35 11.82
N PRO A 105 -10.79 -14.79 12.92
CA PRO A 105 -11.79 -13.99 13.61
C PRO A 105 -11.27 -12.59 13.96
N THR A 106 -12.12 -11.58 13.85
CA THR A 106 -11.77 -10.15 14.06
C THR A 106 -10.97 -9.91 15.34
N ALA A 107 -11.33 -10.54 16.46
CA ALA A 107 -10.62 -10.38 17.72
C ALA A 107 -9.14 -10.82 17.67
N LEU A 108 -8.82 -11.87 16.90
CA LEU A 108 -7.43 -12.34 16.72
C LEU A 108 -6.66 -11.48 15.72
N ALA A 109 -7.34 -11.00 14.69
CA ALA A 109 -6.76 -10.05 13.75
C ALA A 109 -6.42 -8.73 14.47
N ASP A 110 -7.35 -8.15 15.22
CA ASP A 110 -7.13 -6.89 15.95
C ASP A 110 -5.96 -7.00 16.93
N TRP A 111 -5.84 -8.14 17.63
CA TRP A 111 -4.71 -8.38 18.52
C TRP A 111 -3.37 -8.34 17.79
N LEU A 112 -3.24 -8.98 16.61
CA LEU A 112 -2.01 -9.00 15.81
C LEU A 112 -1.57 -7.64 15.26
N PHE A 113 -2.50 -6.68 15.12
CA PHE A 113 -2.22 -5.37 14.52
C PHE A 113 -2.13 -4.22 15.55
N VAL A 114 -2.70 -4.40 16.74
CA VAL A 114 -2.66 -3.40 17.82
C VAL A 114 -1.48 -3.64 18.78
N SER A 115 -0.94 -4.85 18.86
CA SER A 115 0.26 -5.21 19.65
C SER A 115 1.56 -4.81 18.97
#